data_AF-F5RK78-F1
#
_entry.id   AF-F5RK78-F1
#
_cell.length_a   1.000
_cell.length_b   1.000
_cell.length_c   1.000
_cell.angle_alpha   90.00
_cell.angle_beta   90.00
_cell.angle_gamma   90.00
#
_symmetry.space_group_name_H-M   'P 1'
#
loop_
_entity.id
_entity.type
_entity.pdbx_description
1 polymer ?
#
loop_
_entity_poly.entity_id
_entity_poly.type
_entity_poly.pdbx_seq_one_letter_code
_entity_poly.pdbx_strand_id
1 'polypeptide(L)'
;MRYRLIVPVHVDAQIDACIAYIVQTLCNPNAARSILDDLAAVYERLEHLPEAFPLCRDTCLRAKEYRKVTLPHHNYLLIYRIEETIVYIVGFFHMRENYRDKL
;
A
#
# COMPACT_ATOMS: atom_id res chain seq x y z
N MET A 1 -12.49 -16.10 7.96
CA MET A 1 -13.10 -14.75 7.93
C MET A 1 -12.27 -13.91 6.99
N ARG A 2 -12.89 -13.17 6.07
CA ARG A 2 -12.17 -12.23 5.19
C ARG A 2 -12.44 -10.82 5.67
N TYR A 3 -11.39 -10.04 5.82
CA TYR A 3 -11.48 -8.61 6.08
C TYR A 3 -11.95 -7.90 4.82
N ARG A 4 -12.75 -6.85 4.98
CA ARG A 4 -13.18 -6.00 3.86
C ARG A 4 -12.13 -4.95 3.60
N LEU A 5 -11.57 -4.91 2.39
CA LEU A 5 -10.68 -3.82 1.98
C LEU A 5 -11.49 -2.58 1.55
N ILE A 6 -11.04 -1.41 1.96
CA ILE A 6 -11.52 -0.12 1.48
C ILE A 6 -10.31 0.68 0.99
N VAL A 7 -10.30 0.95 -0.31
CA VAL A 7 -9.31 1.81 -0.97
C VAL A 7 -9.97 3.18 -1.21
N PRO A 8 -9.47 4.25 -0.57
CA PRO A 8 -9.95 5.60 -0.83
C PRO A 8 -9.53 6.08 -2.23
N VAL A 9 -10.33 6.98 -2.80
CA VAL A 9 -10.10 7.57 -4.15
C VAL A 9 -8.71 8.20 -4.29
N HIS A 10 -8.17 8.81 -3.22
CA HIS A 10 -6.82 9.39 -3.26
C HIS A 10 -5.72 8.34 -3.40
N VAL A 11 -5.94 7.13 -2.89
CA VAL A 11 -4.99 6.01 -3.01
C VAL A 11 -5.06 5.42 -4.41
N ASP A 12 -6.26 5.23 -4.97
CA ASP A 12 -6.42 4.83 -6.37
C ASP A 12 -5.67 5.80 -7.30
N ALA A 13 -5.84 7.11 -7.10
CA ALA A 13 -5.11 8.12 -7.86
C ALA A 13 -3.57 8.03 -7.69
N GLN A 14 -3.07 7.66 -6.50
CA GLN A 14 -1.64 7.43 -6.27
C GLN A 14 -1.13 6.23 -7.06
N ILE A 15 -1.89 5.13 -7.07
CA ILE A 15 -1.55 3.91 -7.82
C ILE A 15 -1.57 4.21 -9.32
N ASP A 16 -2.62 4.85 -9.82
CA ASP A 16 -2.75 5.24 -11.23
C ASP A 16 -1.61 6.14 -11.69
N ALA A 17 -1.26 7.15 -10.89
CA ALA A 17 -0.12 8.03 -11.19
C ALA A 17 1.21 7.27 -11.22
N CYS A 18 1.41 6.32 -10.30
CA CYS A 18 2.59 5.46 -10.26
C CYS A 18 2.69 4.61 -11.53
N ILE A 19 1.60 3.92 -11.90
CA ILE A 19 1.53 3.08 -13.09
C ILE A 19 1.74 3.91 -14.35
N ALA A 20 1.08 5.06 -14.47
CA ALA A 20 1.24 5.98 -15.58
C ALA A 20 2.70 6.44 -15.71
N TYR A 21 3.37 6.80 -14.61
CA TYR A 21 4.77 7.17 -14.62
C TYR A 21 5.67 6.04 -15.14
N ILE A 22 5.46 4.80 -14.69
CA ILE A 22 6.28 3.66 -15.11
C ILE A 22 6.06 3.33 -16.59
N VAL A 23 4.81 3.35 -17.05
CA VAL A 23 4.47 3.06 -18.45
C VAL A 23 4.98 4.16 -19.38
N GLN A 24 4.76 5.43 -19.03
CA GLN A 24 5.02 6.55 -19.94
C GLN A 24 6.43 7.11 -19.83
N THR A 25 6.97 7.23 -18.61
CA THR A 25 8.28 7.84 -18.38
C THR A 25 9.40 6.81 -18.43
N LEU A 26 9.19 5.65 -17.80
CA LEU A 26 10.19 4.57 -17.81
C LEU A 26 10.03 3.62 -19.01
N CYS A 27 8.98 3.81 -19.83
CA CYS A 27 8.67 2.98 -21.00
C CYS A 27 8.67 1.48 -20.68
N ASN A 28 8.27 1.11 -19.45
CA ASN A 28 8.37 -0.27 -18.96
C ASN A 28 7.01 -0.81 -18.50
N PRO A 29 6.13 -1.19 -19.44
CA PRO A 29 4.80 -1.70 -19.10
C PRO A 29 4.85 -3.02 -18.32
N ASN A 30 5.90 -3.82 -18.49
CA ASN A 30 6.08 -5.07 -17.74
C ASN A 30 6.33 -4.80 -16.26
N ALA A 31 7.14 -3.79 -15.92
CA ALA A 31 7.35 -3.37 -14.53
C ALA A 31 6.05 -2.86 -13.90
N ALA A 32 5.26 -2.07 -14.65
CA ALA A 32 3.96 -1.60 -14.19
C ALA A 32 3.00 -2.77 -13.87
N ARG A 33 2.93 -3.76 -14.77
CA ARG A 33 2.13 -4.97 -14.54
C ARG A 33 2.60 -5.75 -13.31
N SER A 34 3.91 -5.93 -13.15
CA SER A 34 4.46 -6.65 -12.00
C SER A 34 4.14 -5.97 -10.66
N ILE A 35 4.03 -4.64 -10.63
CA ILE A 35 3.59 -3.90 -9.44
C ILE A 35 2.11 -4.14 -9.13
N LEU A 36 1.26 -4.21 -10.16
CA LEU A 36 -0.15 -4.56 -9.99
C LEU A 36 -0.32 -5.99 -9.48
N ASP A 37 0.48 -6.94 -9.99
CA ASP A 37 0.49 -8.32 -9.51
C ASP A 37 0.92 -8.39 -8.02
N ASP A 38 1.94 -7.64 -7.63
CA ASP A 38 2.38 -7.50 -6.24
C ASP A 38 1.29 -6.88 -5.35
N LEU A 39 0.58 -5.84 -5.83
CA LEU A 39 -0.53 -5.21 -5.12
C LEU A 39 -1.67 -6.20 -4.88
N ALA A 40 -2.04 -6.99 -5.90
CA ALA A 40 -3.07 -8.02 -5.77
C ALA A 40 -2.67 -9.07 -4.72
N ALA A 41 -1.41 -9.52 -4.71
CA ALA A 41 -0.91 -10.45 -3.72
C ALA A 41 -0.92 -9.86 -2.29
N VAL A 42 -0.62 -8.57 -2.15
CA VAL A 42 -0.73 -7.86 -0.88
C VAL A 42 -2.18 -7.75 -0.42
N TYR A 43 -3.12 -7.39 -1.31
CA TYR A 43 -4.54 -7.30 -1.00
C TYR A 43 -5.11 -8.64 -0.52
N GLU A 44 -4.80 -9.74 -1.20
CA GLU A 44 -5.19 -11.08 -0.74
C GLU A 44 -4.69 -11.36 0.69
N ARG A 45 -3.44 -11.00 1.00
CA ARG A 45 -2.89 -11.19 2.36
C ARG A 45 -3.58 -10.29 3.40
N LEU A 46 -3.94 -9.07 3.03
CA LEU A 46 -4.67 -8.14 3.89
C LEU A 46 -6.12 -8.59 4.13
N GLU A 47 -6.77 -9.22 3.15
CA GLU A 47 -8.10 -9.81 3.34
C GLU A 47 -8.06 -11.02 4.27
N HIS A 48 -6.97 -11.80 4.29
CA HIS A 48 -6.87 -13.00 5.11
C HIS A 48 -6.36 -12.72 6.53
N LEU A 49 -5.26 -11.98 6.68
CA LEU A 49 -4.65 -11.70 7.99
C LEU A 49 -3.86 -10.37 7.98
N PRO A 50 -4.56 -9.22 8.02
CA PRO A 50 -3.92 -7.91 7.99
C PRO A 50 -3.13 -7.61 9.26
N GLU A 51 -3.41 -8.31 10.37
CA GLU A 51 -2.69 -8.15 11.64
C GLU A 51 -1.29 -8.78 11.63
N ALA A 52 -0.98 -9.63 10.63
CA ALA A 52 0.32 -10.28 10.51
C ALA A 52 1.46 -9.30 10.21
N PHE A 53 1.16 -8.11 9.70
CA PHE A 53 2.18 -7.12 9.36
C PHE A 53 2.47 -6.17 10.52
N PRO A 54 3.73 -5.73 10.68
CA PRO A 54 4.12 -4.88 11.79
C PRO A 54 3.49 -3.48 11.71
N LEU A 55 3.25 -2.92 12.90
CA LEU A 55 2.98 -1.49 13.05
C LEU A 55 4.14 -0.65 12.52
N CYS A 56 3.84 0.58 12.12
CA CYS A 56 4.85 1.57 11.80
C CYS A 56 5.75 1.82 13.03
N ARG A 57 7.05 2.01 12.78
CA ARG A 57 8.04 2.25 13.85
C ARG A 57 7.95 3.67 14.42
N ASP A 58 7.45 4.61 13.63
CA ASP A 58 7.27 6.00 14.04
C ASP A 58 6.19 6.09 15.12
N THR A 59 6.48 6.79 16.22
CA THR A 59 5.58 6.91 17.37
C THR A 59 4.26 7.60 17.02
N CYS A 60 4.27 8.57 16.10
CA CYS A 60 3.05 9.28 15.67
C CYS A 60 2.15 8.36 14.83
N LEU A 61 2.74 7.59 13.92
CA LEU A 61 2.01 6.65 13.07
C LEU A 61 1.52 5.44 13.86
N ARG A 62 2.32 4.99 14.83
CA ARG A 62 1.95 3.90 15.73
C ARG A 62 0.77 4.28 16.62
N ALA A 63 0.71 5.53 17.08
CA ALA A 63 -0.44 6.04 17.85
C ALA A 63 -1.75 6.04 17.04
N LYS A 64 -1.66 6.13 15.70
CA LYS A 64 -2.80 6.00 14.77
C LYS A 64 -3.06 4.53 14.37
N GLU A 65 -2.36 3.57 14.97
CA GLU A 65 -2.42 2.13 14.66
C GLU A 65 -2.11 1.80 13.19
N TYR A 66 -1.29 2.63 12.54
CA TYR A 66 -0.93 2.42 11.16
C TYR A 66 0.07 1.26 11.03
N ARG A 67 -0.26 0.33 10.15
CA ARG A 67 0.57 -0.79 9.73
C ARG A 67 1.15 -0.52 8.36
N LYS A 68 2.29 -1.14 8.09
CA LYS A 68 2.94 -1.05 6.79
C LYS A 68 3.21 -2.44 6.23
N VAL A 69 2.94 -2.58 4.95
CA VAL A 69 3.29 -3.76 4.15
C VAL A 69 4.15 -3.31 2.97
N THR A 70 5.22 -4.06 2.71
CA THR A 70 6.10 -3.82 1.57
C THR A 70 5.72 -4.75 0.44
N LEU A 71 5.79 -4.26 -0.80
CA LEU A 71 5.62 -5.11 -1.97
C LEU A 71 6.81 -6.11 -2.04
N PRO A 72 6.57 -7.37 -2.38
CA PRO A 72 7.60 -8.42 -2.34
C PRO A 72 8.71 -8.21 -3.36
N HIS A 73 8.42 -7.67 -4.55
CA HIS A 73 9.40 -7.52 -5.64
C HIS A 73 9.76 -6.06 -5.95
N HIS A 74 9.12 -5.09 -5.28
CA HIS A 74 9.31 -3.68 -5.55
C HIS A 74 9.50 -2.85 -4.29
N ASN A 75 10.24 -1.74 -4.42
CA ASN A 75 10.49 -0.78 -3.35
C ASN A 75 9.28 0.12 -3.08
N TYR A 76 8.07 -0.44 -3.09
CA TYR A 76 6.85 0.23 -2.69
C TYR A 76 6.36 -0.32 -1.36
N LEU A 77 5.65 0.54 -0.63
CA LEU A 77 5.01 0.22 0.61
C LEU A 77 3.60 0.76 0.62
N LEU A 78 2.74 0.06 1.33
CA LEU A 78 1.35 0.40 1.51
C LEU A 78 1.10 0.54 3.00
N ILE A 79 0.51 1.68 3.37
CA ILE A 79 0.16 2.00 4.75
C ILE A 79 -1.34 1.85 4.88
N TYR A 80 -1.75 1.13 5.92
CA TYR A 80 -3.15 0.85 6.17
C TYR A 80 -3.43 0.81 7.67
N ARG A 81 -4.70 0.87 8.03
CA ARG A 81 -5.19 0.63 9.38
C ARG A 81 -6.28 -0.42 9.36
N ILE A 82 -6.49 -1.06 10.50
CA ILE A 82 -7.53 -2.07 10.68
C ILE A 82 -8.54 -1.50 11.66
N GLU A 83 -9.81 -1.58 11.32
CA GLU A 83 -10.92 -1.14 12.16
C GLU A 83 -11.95 -2.28 12.17
N GLU A 84 -12.01 -3.00 13.29
CA GLU A 84 -12.77 -4.23 13.46
C GLU A 84 -12.46 -5.30 12.40
N THR A 85 -13.22 -5.33 11.30
CA THR A 85 -13.08 -6.28 10.19
C THR A 85 -12.82 -5.58 8.85
N ILE A 86 -12.55 -4.27 8.89
CA ILE A 86 -12.31 -3.43 7.72
C ILE A 86 -10.85 -3.00 7.69
N VAL A 87 -10.22 -3.17 6.53
CA VAL A 87 -8.86 -2.72 6.26
C VAL A 87 -8.96 -1.45 5.42
N TYR A 88 -8.59 -0.32 6.01
CA TYR A 88 -8.56 0.97 5.32
C TYR A 88 -7.16 1.25 4.80
N ILE A 89 -7.03 1.35 3.48
CA ILE A 89 -5.77 1.78 2.88
C ILE A 89 -5.62 3.29 3.08
N VAL A 90 -4.53 3.69 3.72
CA VAL A 90 -4.25 5.10 4.02
C VAL A 90 -3.45 5.72 2.88
N GLY A 91 -2.48 4.99 2.32
CA GLY A 91 -1.68 5.49 1.21
C GLY A 91 -0.72 4.45 0.62
N PHE A 92 -0.30 4.73 -0.62
CA PHE A 92 0.66 3.94 -1.37
C PHE A 92 1.88 4.82 -1.70
N PHE A 93 3.07 4.35 -1.33
CA PHE A 93 4.29 5.16 -1.38
C PHE A 93 5.47 4.34 -1.88
N HIS A 94 6.42 4.99 -2.53
CA HIS A 94 7.75 4.41 -2.76
C HIS A 94 8.58 4.48 -1.46
N MET A 95 9.42 3.49 -1.18
CA MET A 95 10.28 3.45 0.02
C MET A 95 11.25 4.64 0.16
N ARG A 96 11.50 5.34 -0.95
CA ARG A 96 12.34 6.54 -0.99
C ARG A 96 11.56 7.83 -0.76
N GLU A 97 10.22 7.78 -0.81
CA GLU A 97 9.39 8.93 -0.53
C GLU A 97 9.27 9.14 0.97
N ASN A 98 9.26 10.41 1.37
CA ASN A 98 8.95 10.76 2.74
C ASN A 98 7.44 10.68 2.97
N TYR A 99 6.94 9.48 3.25
CA TYR A 99 5.53 9.26 3.57
C TYR A 99 5.10 9.97 4.86
N ARG A 100 6.04 10.43 5.71
CA ARG A 100 5.73 11.23 6.91
C ARG A 100 5.21 12.62 6.58
N ASP A 101 5.66 13.24 5.49
CA ASP A 101 5.17 14.55 5.04
C ASP A 101 3.86 14.44 4.24
N LYS A 102 3.54 13.24 3.75
CA LYS A 102 2.36 12.96 2.92
C LYS A 102 1.16 12.40 3.72
N LEU A 103 1.31 12.14 5.03
CA LEU A 103 0.32 11.53 5.93
C LEU A 103 0.04 12.38 7.17
#